data_AF-A0A672IHK5-F1
#
_entry.id   AF-A0A672IHK5-F1
#
_cell.length_a   1.000
_cell.length_b   1.000
_cell.length_c   1.000
_cell.angle_alpha   90.00
_cell.angle_beta   90.00
_cell.angle_gamma   90.00
#
_symmetry.space_group_name_H-M   'P 1'
#
loop_
_entity.id
_entity.type
_entity.pdbx_description
1 polymer ?
#
loop_
_entity_poly.entity_id
_entity_poly.type
_entity_poly.pdbx_seq_one_letter_code
_entity_poly.pdbx_strand_id
1 'polypeptide(L)'
;MDMGKPQEKASNKSVLGKKKTSEGSVLPGKLVGKDRTSATGGTGSLPVASAPDQDGNSRDSALDSKPKKGIIFEICSEDGFHIRCESIEEAWKSLTDKVQEARSNARLKELSFEGVNGLRMLGVVHEAVVFLLEQLYGSRHCRSYRFRFHKPEETDEPPINPHGSARAEIHHRRSVFDVFNFLASKHRQPPEYRPQEDEDEEGQLRTARRASMELPLAVRFKQLKASSKETVGVYRSPIHGRGLFCKKTIEAGEMVIEYSGNVIRSVLTDKREKYYDGKGIGCYMFRIDDYEVVDATVHGNAARFINHSCEPNCYSRVITVDGQKHIVIFASRRIYCGEELTYDYKFPIEDASNKLPCNCGAKKCRKFLN
;
A
#
# COMPACT_ATOMS: atom_id res chain seq x y z
N MET A 1 8.64 28.89 43.52
CA MET A 1 9.37 30.02 44.13
C MET A 1 9.35 31.16 43.13
N ASP A 2 9.15 32.38 43.60
CA ASP A 2 8.97 33.58 42.77
C ASP A 2 10.31 34.26 42.48
N MET A 3 10.48 34.80 41.26
CA MET A 3 11.52 35.78 40.88
C MET A 3 11.20 36.49 39.54
N GLY A 4 10.96 37.80 39.60
CA GLY A 4 11.65 38.79 38.74
C GLY A 4 11.20 39.01 37.29
N LYS A 5 10.33 40.02 37.08
CA LYS A 5 10.22 40.77 35.80
C LYS A 5 11.37 41.79 35.68
N PRO A 6 11.87 42.06 34.45
CA PRO A 6 12.27 43.42 34.05
C PRO A 6 11.39 44.02 32.93
N GLN A 7 11.64 45.30 32.62
CA GLN A 7 10.74 46.21 31.89
C GLN A 7 10.82 46.16 30.35
N GLU A 8 9.79 46.76 29.72
CA GLU A 8 9.69 47.05 28.28
C GLU A 8 10.70 48.11 27.79
N LYS A 9 11.00 48.08 26.49
CA LYS A 9 11.31 49.29 25.70
C LYS A 9 10.61 49.23 24.34
N ALA A 10 9.99 50.34 23.96
CA ALA A 10 9.27 50.49 22.70
C ALA A 10 10.14 51.16 21.60
N SER A 11 9.55 51.33 20.41
CA SER A 11 10.14 51.80 19.13
C SER A 11 10.67 50.66 18.24
N ASN A 12 10.40 50.62 16.93
CA ASN A 12 9.57 51.53 16.12
C ASN A 12 8.88 50.77 14.98
N LYS A 13 7.70 51.27 14.55
CA LYS A 13 7.06 50.83 13.30
C LYS A 13 7.77 51.48 12.11
N SER A 14 8.01 50.72 11.05
CA SER A 14 8.19 51.26 9.69
C SER A 14 7.26 50.53 8.73
N VAL A 15 6.32 51.28 8.16
CA VAL A 15 5.40 50.80 7.11
C VAL A 15 5.92 51.29 5.77
N LEU A 16 6.20 50.39 4.83
CA LEU A 16 6.37 50.74 3.43
C LEU A 16 6.09 49.53 2.53
N GLY A 17 5.11 49.69 1.63
CA GLY A 17 4.88 48.82 0.48
C GLY A 17 5.05 49.60 -0.82
N LYS A 18 4.48 49.08 -1.93
CA LYS A 18 4.66 49.51 -3.35
C LYS A 18 5.93 48.98 -4.01
N LYS A 19 5.97 48.70 -5.32
CA LYS A 19 4.92 48.44 -6.35
C LYS A 19 5.60 47.82 -7.60
N LYS A 20 4.83 47.19 -8.48
CA LYS A 20 5.30 46.69 -9.80
C LYS A 20 5.87 47.79 -10.72
N THR A 21 6.99 47.47 -11.39
CA THR A 21 7.22 47.58 -12.85
C THR A 21 8.12 46.38 -13.24
N SER A 22 8.02 45.66 -14.37
CA SER A 22 7.45 45.83 -15.72
C SER A 22 8.32 46.61 -16.71
N GLU A 23 9.20 45.90 -17.41
CA GLU A 23 9.62 46.20 -18.78
C GLU A 23 10.24 44.94 -19.43
N GLY A 24 10.42 44.94 -20.75
CA GLY A 24 10.97 43.80 -21.51
C GLY A 24 11.36 44.19 -22.94
N SER A 25 12.08 43.31 -23.63
CA SER A 25 12.60 43.54 -24.99
C SER A 25 12.51 42.28 -25.87
N VAL A 26 12.71 42.44 -27.19
CA VAL A 26 12.16 41.54 -28.23
C VAL A 26 13.19 41.15 -29.30
N LEU A 27 13.08 39.90 -29.77
CA LEU A 27 13.41 39.25 -31.08
C LEU A 27 14.11 40.10 -32.18
N PRO A 28 15.04 39.55 -33.01
CA PRO A 28 14.77 38.43 -33.97
C PRO A 28 15.96 37.43 -34.17
N GLY A 29 15.95 36.42 -35.06
CA GLY A 29 14.87 35.82 -35.88
C GLY A 29 15.23 35.46 -37.34
N LYS A 30 15.52 34.17 -37.65
CA LYS A 30 15.49 33.44 -38.97
C LYS A 30 15.98 31.98 -38.73
N LEU A 31 15.58 30.85 -39.36
CA LEU A 31 14.86 30.40 -40.59
C LEU A 31 15.69 30.10 -41.86
N VAL A 32 15.23 29.07 -42.63
CA VAL A 32 15.88 28.31 -43.75
C VAL A 32 16.83 27.20 -43.22
N GLY A 33 16.98 25.97 -43.75
CA GLY A 33 16.57 25.29 -45.00
C GLY A 33 17.82 24.75 -45.74
N LYS A 34 17.87 23.66 -46.54
CA LYS A 34 16.93 22.63 -47.07
C LYS A 34 17.82 21.40 -47.52
N ASP A 35 17.43 20.23 -48.05
CA ASP A 35 16.19 19.60 -48.54
C ASP A 35 16.28 18.03 -48.53
N ARG A 36 15.24 17.38 -49.08
CA ARG A 36 14.97 15.94 -49.39
C ARG A 36 16.00 15.11 -50.18
N THR A 37 15.85 13.77 -50.06
CA THR A 37 15.60 12.83 -51.19
C THR A 37 14.73 11.63 -50.72
N SER A 38 14.23 10.78 -51.64
CA SER A 38 13.11 9.85 -51.37
C SER A 38 13.03 8.62 -52.30
N ALA A 39 12.57 7.46 -51.81
CA ALA A 39 12.06 6.36 -52.64
C ALA A 39 11.03 5.45 -51.90
N THR A 40 9.80 5.43 -52.43
CA THR A 40 8.81 4.31 -52.55
C THR A 40 8.85 3.07 -51.64
N GLY A 41 7.68 2.68 -51.08
CA GLY A 41 7.39 1.26 -50.79
C GLY A 41 6.21 0.94 -49.86
N GLY A 42 5.11 0.41 -50.40
CA GLY A 42 4.20 -0.55 -49.72
C GLY A 42 3.30 -0.08 -48.56
N THR A 43 2.06 0.33 -48.85
CA THR A 43 0.97 0.35 -47.86
C THR A 43 0.35 -1.05 -47.71
N GLY A 44 0.45 -1.65 -46.52
CA GLY A 44 -0.10 -2.99 -46.23
C GLY A 44 -1.08 -2.99 -45.05
N SER A 45 -2.37 -2.85 -45.35
CA SER A 45 -3.45 -3.13 -44.39
C SER A 45 -4.08 -4.48 -44.72
N LEU A 46 -4.06 -5.43 -43.77
CA LEU A 46 -4.66 -6.74 -43.97
C LEU A 46 -6.19 -6.65 -43.81
N PRO A 47 -6.98 -7.17 -44.77
CA PRO A 47 -8.43 -7.09 -44.74
C PRO A 47 -9.06 -8.14 -43.83
N VAL A 48 -10.23 -7.83 -43.27
CA VAL A 48 -11.16 -8.81 -42.71
C VAL A 48 -11.76 -9.60 -43.87
N ALA A 49 -11.67 -10.93 -43.85
CA ALA A 49 -12.27 -11.78 -44.86
C ALA A 49 -13.78 -11.94 -44.62
N SER A 50 -14.59 -11.53 -45.60
CA SER A 50 -16.02 -11.85 -45.65
C SER A 50 -16.26 -13.28 -46.15
N ALA A 51 -17.33 -13.92 -45.68
CA ALA A 51 -17.78 -15.20 -46.23
C ALA A 51 -18.39 -15.01 -47.64
N PRO A 52 -18.28 -16.01 -48.53
CA PRO A 52 -18.90 -15.97 -49.86
C PRO A 52 -20.34 -16.49 -49.85
N ASP A 53 -21.26 -15.73 -50.45
CA ASP A 53 -22.55 -16.24 -50.91
C ASP A 53 -22.39 -16.93 -52.28
N GLN A 54 -23.00 -18.12 -52.45
CA GLN A 54 -23.53 -18.61 -53.73
C GLN A 54 -24.79 -19.45 -53.50
N ASP A 55 -25.77 -19.32 -54.41
CA ASP A 55 -27.11 -19.87 -54.27
C ASP A 55 -27.21 -21.40 -54.45
N GLY A 56 -28.19 -21.99 -53.76
CA GLY A 56 -28.49 -23.43 -53.79
C GLY A 56 -29.95 -23.76 -53.47
N ASN A 57 -30.89 -23.10 -54.17
CA ASN A 57 -32.32 -23.19 -53.89
C ASN A 57 -32.88 -24.62 -53.97
N SER A 58 -33.30 -25.15 -52.82
CA SER A 58 -34.34 -26.18 -52.72
C SER A 58 -35.31 -25.82 -51.59
N ARG A 59 -36.60 -25.88 -51.89
CA ARG A 59 -37.68 -25.67 -50.91
C ARG A 59 -38.06 -27.02 -50.32
N ASP A 60 -38.23 -27.11 -49.00
CA ASP A 60 -39.53 -27.60 -48.50
C ASP A 60 -39.81 -27.26 -47.02
N SER A 61 -41.10 -27.30 -46.69
CA SER A 61 -41.70 -27.33 -45.34
C SER A 61 -41.03 -26.52 -44.21
N ALA A 62 -41.56 -25.31 -43.95
CA ALA A 62 -41.29 -24.60 -42.71
C ALA A 62 -42.04 -25.23 -41.53
N LEU A 63 -41.33 -25.58 -40.44
CA LEU A 63 -41.89 -25.68 -39.10
C LEU A 63 -41.24 -24.63 -38.20
N ASP A 64 -42.00 -23.57 -37.92
CA ASP A 64 -41.55 -22.40 -37.15
C ASP A 64 -41.25 -22.79 -35.69
N SER A 65 -39.96 -23.00 -35.41
CA SER A 65 -39.44 -23.20 -34.06
C SER A 65 -38.30 -22.21 -33.82
N LYS A 66 -38.60 -21.18 -33.03
CA LYS A 66 -37.59 -20.23 -32.53
C LYS A 66 -36.48 -21.02 -31.82
N PRO A 67 -35.19 -20.77 -32.12
CA PRO A 67 -34.11 -21.51 -31.48
C PRO A 67 -34.17 -21.29 -29.97
N LYS A 68 -34.38 -22.39 -29.22
CA LYS A 68 -34.36 -22.36 -27.75
C LYS A 68 -33.01 -21.82 -27.30
N LYS A 69 -33.00 -20.95 -26.30
CA LYS A 69 -31.75 -20.49 -25.67
C LYS A 69 -31.18 -21.61 -24.81
N GLY A 70 -30.28 -22.40 -25.38
CA GLY A 70 -29.61 -23.53 -24.73
C GLY A 70 -28.29 -23.87 -25.41
N ILE A 71 -27.50 -24.73 -24.77
CA ILE A 71 -26.35 -25.36 -25.41
C ILE A 71 -26.88 -26.48 -26.30
N ILE A 72 -26.34 -26.61 -27.50
CA ILE A 72 -26.68 -27.70 -28.43
C ILE A 72 -25.39 -28.47 -28.67
N PHE A 73 -25.44 -29.79 -28.51
CA PHE A 73 -24.32 -30.69 -28.71
C PHE A 73 -24.42 -31.28 -30.12
N GLU A 74 -23.29 -31.29 -30.82
CA GLU A 74 -23.18 -31.77 -32.19
C GLU A 74 -22.05 -32.81 -32.26
N ILE A 75 -22.33 -33.97 -32.84
CA ILE A 75 -21.38 -35.06 -33.02
C ILE A 75 -21.33 -35.37 -34.51
N CYS A 76 -20.16 -35.12 -35.11
CA CYS A 76 -19.86 -35.40 -36.50
C CYS A 76 -18.72 -36.40 -36.61
N SER A 77 -18.72 -37.22 -37.67
CA SER A 77 -17.62 -38.12 -38.01
C SER A 77 -17.35 -38.07 -39.52
N GLU A 78 -16.11 -38.37 -39.92
CA GLU A 78 -15.62 -38.24 -41.30
C GLU A 78 -16.27 -39.24 -42.28
N ASP A 79 -16.94 -40.28 -41.76
CA ASP A 79 -17.77 -41.23 -42.50
C ASP A 79 -19.17 -40.69 -42.85
N GLY A 80 -19.48 -39.44 -42.49
CA GLY A 80 -20.75 -38.77 -42.80
C GLY A 80 -21.82 -38.91 -41.71
N PHE A 81 -21.51 -39.52 -40.57
CA PHE A 81 -22.41 -39.55 -39.42
C PHE A 81 -22.55 -38.14 -38.79
N HIS A 82 -23.79 -37.73 -38.52
CA HIS A 82 -24.14 -36.44 -37.93
C HIS A 82 -25.29 -36.59 -36.92
N ILE A 83 -25.13 -36.02 -35.72
CA ILE A 83 -26.16 -35.92 -34.68
C ILE A 83 -26.13 -34.55 -34.03
N ARG A 84 -27.32 -34.01 -33.70
CA ARG A 84 -27.50 -32.73 -33.00
C ARG A 84 -28.59 -32.84 -31.92
N CYS A 85 -28.23 -32.62 -30.64
CA CYS A 85 -29.13 -32.81 -29.49
C CYS A 85 -29.06 -31.65 -28.47
N GLU A 86 -30.12 -31.46 -27.69
CA GLU A 86 -30.16 -30.48 -26.58
C GLU A 86 -29.47 -31.02 -25.30
N SER A 87 -29.28 -32.34 -25.18
CA SER A 87 -28.52 -32.98 -24.10
C SER A 87 -27.28 -33.72 -24.60
N ILE A 88 -26.18 -33.60 -23.85
CA ILE A 88 -24.94 -34.34 -24.09
C ILE A 88 -25.11 -35.85 -23.86
N GLU A 89 -26.00 -36.26 -22.96
CA GLU A 89 -26.26 -37.68 -22.68
C GLU A 89 -27.07 -38.33 -23.81
N GLU A 90 -28.02 -37.60 -24.40
CA GLU A 90 -28.78 -38.03 -25.58
C GLU A 90 -27.88 -38.15 -26.81
N ALA A 91 -26.98 -37.18 -27.03
CA ALA A 91 -26.04 -37.21 -28.15
C ALA A 91 -25.13 -38.45 -28.11
N TRP A 92 -24.50 -38.72 -26.96
CA TRP A 92 -23.64 -39.89 -26.79
C TRP A 92 -24.42 -41.21 -26.81
N LYS A 93 -25.62 -41.26 -26.23
CA LYS A 93 -26.48 -42.45 -26.32
C LYS A 93 -26.86 -42.76 -27.76
N SER A 94 -27.29 -41.75 -28.53
CA SER A 94 -27.73 -41.97 -29.91
C SER A 94 -26.57 -42.40 -30.82
N LEU A 95 -25.33 -41.96 -30.54
CA LEU A 95 -24.12 -42.54 -31.13
C LEU A 95 -23.92 -44.01 -30.74
N THR A 96 -23.97 -44.37 -29.45
CA THR A 96 -23.75 -45.77 -29.03
C THR A 96 -24.82 -46.71 -29.59
N ASP A 97 -26.09 -46.28 -29.61
CA ASP A 97 -27.20 -47.03 -30.17
C ASP A 97 -27.00 -47.26 -31.68
N LYS A 98 -26.54 -46.24 -32.43
CA LYS A 98 -26.25 -46.35 -33.87
C LYS A 98 -25.03 -47.20 -34.19
N VAL A 99 -23.96 -47.11 -33.39
CA VAL A 99 -22.80 -48.01 -33.52
C VAL A 99 -23.22 -49.45 -33.25
N GLN A 100 -24.06 -49.70 -32.26
CA GLN A 100 -24.56 -51.04 -31.96
C GLN A 100 -25.45 -51.60 -33.09
N GLU A 101 -26.37 -50.79 -33.63
CA GLU A 101 -27.20 -51.13 -34.79
C GLU A 101 -26.34 -51.53 -36.01
N ALA A 102 -25.31 -50.73 -36.32
CA ALA A 102 -24.37 -51.02 -37.41
C ALA A 102 -23.59 -52.33 -37.19
N ARG A 103 -23.16 -52.62 -35.96
CA ARG A 103 -22.47 -53.87 -35.61
C ARG A 103 -23.37 -55.10 -35.72
N SER A 104 -24.62 -55.00 -35.27
CA SER A 104 -25.60 -56.07 -35.41
C SER A 104 -25.93 -56.37 -36.87
N ASN A 105 -26.10 -55.33 -37.70
CA ASN A 105 -26.27 -55.48 -39.15
C ASN A 105 -25.05 -56.13 -39.82
N ALA A 106 -23.83 -55.81 -39.37
CA ALA A 106 -22.59 -56.43 -39.80
C ALA A 106 -22.31 -57.82 -39.17
N ARG A 107 -23.22 -58.36 -38.33
CA ARG A 107 -23.06 -59.62 -37.56
C ARG A 107 -21.81 -59.68 -36.68
N LEU A 108 -21.32 -58.52 -36.23
CA LEU A 108 -20.18 -58.42 -35.32
C LEU A 108 -20.62 -58.60 -33.86
N LYS A 109 -19.71 -59.07 -33.01
CA LYS A 109 -19.95 -59.17 -31.56
C LYS A 109 -20.32 -57.80 -30.98
N GLU A 110 -21.36 -57.78 -30.16
CA GLU A 110 -21.79 -56.63 -29.37
C GLU A 110 -20.65 -56.02 -28.54
N LEU A 111 -20.67 -54.69 -28.38
CA LEU A 111 -19.76 -53.96 -27.47
C LEU A 111 -20.53 -53.50 -26.24
N SER A 112 -19.91 -53.60 -25.07
CA SER A 112 -20.43 -52.90 -23.89
C SER A 112 -19.98 -51.44 -23.94
N PHE A 113 -20.95 -50.53 -23.90
CA PHE A 113 -20.74 -49.09 -23.69
C PHE A 113 -20.95 -48.69 -22.22
N GLU A 114 -20.93 -49.66 -21.30
CA GLU A 114 -21.12 -49.46 -19.87
C GLU A 114 -20.06 -48.50 -19.30
N GLY A 115 -20.52 -47.37 -18.76
CA GLY A 115 -19.65 -46.30 -18.27
C GLY A 115 -19.26 -45.25 -19.33
N VAL A 116 -19.81 -45.29 -20.54
CA VAL A 116 -19.89 -44.12 -21.43
C VAL A 116 -20.94 -43.16 -20.87
N ASN A 117 -20.52 -41.96 -20.49
CA ASN A 117 -21.38 -40.86 -20.05
C ASN A 117 -20.83 -39.56 -20.64
N GLY A 118 -21.71 -38.62 -21.03
CA GLY A 118 -21.32 -37.37 -21.67
C GLY A 118 -20.28 -36.56 -20.88
N LEU A 119 -20.38 -36.50 -19.55
CA LEU A 119 -19.39 -35.84 -18.68
C LEU A 119 -18.02 -36.54 -18.70
N ARG A 120 -18.00 -37.86 -18.85
CA ARG A 120 -16.77 -38.65 -18.94
C ARG A 120 -16.10 -38.47 -20.30
N MET A 121 -16.88 -38.44 -21.38
CA MET A 121 -16.39 -38.18 -22.74
C MET A 121 -15.90 -36.74 -22.92
N LEU A 122 -16.48 -35.78 -22.20
CA LEU A 122 -16.01 -34.38 -22.13
C LEU A 122 -14.78 -34.21 -21.22
N GLY A 123 -14.28 -35.27 -20.57
CA GLY A 123 -13.11 -35.23 -19.69
C GLY A 123 -13.30 -34.51 -18.34
N VAL A 124 -14.44 -33.85 -18.10
CA VAL A 124 -14.72 -33.06 -16.88
C VAL A 124 -14.89 -33.88 -15.60
N VAL A 125 -14.79 -35.22 -15.71
CA VAL A 125 -14.65 -36.13 -14.56
C VAL A 125 -13.21 -36.13 -14.00
N HIS A 126 -12.21 -35.76 -14.81
CA HIS A 126 -10.80 -35.81 -14.41
C HIS A 126 -10.42 -34.59 -13.56
N GLU A 127 -9.82 -34.82 -12.39
CA GLU A 127 -9.56 -33.76 -11.40
C GLU A 127 -8.68 -32.62 -11.93
N ALA A 128 -7.65 -32.93 -12.74
CA ALA A 128 -6.83 -31.89 -13.38
C ALA A 128 -7.61 -31.00 -14.38
N VAL A 129 -8.66 -31.53 -15.02
CA VAL A 129 -9.53 -30.73 -15.91
C VAL A 129 -10.42 -29.82 -15.08
N VAL A 130 -11.00 -30.35 -13.99
CA VAL A 130 -11.79 -29.55 -13.04
C VAL A 130 -10.94 -28.43 -12.41
N PHE A 131 -9.72 -28.74 -11.98
CA PHE A 131 -8.76 -27.78 -11.43
C PHE A 131 -8.50 -26.60 -12.39
N LEU A 132 -8.31 -26.87 -13.68
CA LEU A 132 -8.11 -25.84 -14.70
C LEU A 132 -9.41 -25.05 -15.01
N LEU A 133 -10.56 -25.72 -15.07
CA LEU A 133 -11.86 -25.07 -15.32
C LEU A 133 -12.24 -24.10 -14.19
N GLU A 134 -11.93 -24.42 -12.93
CA GLU A 134 -12.16 -23.53 -11.79
C GLU A 134 -11.37 -22.22 -11.87
N GLN A 135 -10.20 -22.22 -12.52
CA GLN A 135 -9.35 -21.02 -12.71
C GLN A 135 -9.82 -20.10 -13.85
N LEU A 136 -10.77 -20.51 -14.70
CA LEU A 136 -11.21 -19.71 -15.84
C LEU A 136 -11.91 -18.41 -15.40
N TYR A 137 -11.64 -17.32 -16.14
CA TYR A 137 -12.29 -16.03 -15.87
C TYR A 137 -13.81 -16.16 -16.00
N GLY A 138 -14.52 -15.89 -14.90
CA GLY A 138 -15.97 -16.01 -14.82
C GLY A 138 -16.50 -17.31 -14.22
N SER A 139 -15.64 -18.30 -13.88
CA SER A 139 -16.03 -19.50 -13.13
C SER A 139 -16.81 -19.16 -11.85
N ARG A 140 -16.41 -18.09 -11.16
CA ARG A 140 -17.09 -17.51 -9.99
C ARG A 140 -18.58 -17.21 -10.17
N HIS A 141 -19.07 -17.07 -11.40
CA HIS A 141 -20.48 -16.82 -11.71
C HIS A 141 -21.33 -18.10 -11.79
N CYS A 142 -20.72 -19.30 -11.74
CA CYS A 142 -21.40 -20.60 -11.77
C CYS A 142 -22.09 -20.89 -10.42
N ARG A 143 -23.18 -20.16 -10.11
CA ARG A 143 -23.92 -20.22 -8.82
C ARG A 143 -24.43 -21.61 -8.42
N SER A 144 -24.56 -22.54 -9.37
CA SER A 144 -24.97 -23.93 -9.14
C SER A 144 -23.81 -24.91 -8.92
N TYR A 145 -22.56 -24.45 -9.05
CA TYR A 145 -21.36 -25.28 -8.95
C TYR A 145 -20.66 -25.11 -7.59
N ARG A 146 -20.32 -26.23 -6.93
CA ARG A 146 -19.51 -26.22 -5.70
C ARG A 146 -18.06 -26.56 -6.03
N PHE A 147 -17.22 -25.53 -6.01
CA PHE A 147 -15.77 -25.62 -6.17
C PHE A 147 -15.14 -26.65 -5.22
N ARG A 148 -14.11 -27.33 -5.74
CA ARG A 148 -13.36 -28.40 -5.07
C ARG A 148 -11.93 -27.99 -4.73
N PHE A 149 -11.25 -27.26 -5.62
CA PHE A 149 -9.83 -26.91 -5.47
C PHE A 149 -9.62 -25.43 -5.14
N HIS A 150 -10.34 -24.54 -5.84
CA HIS A 150 -10.22 -23.10 -5.68
C HIS A 150 -11.46 -22.55 -4.97
N LYS A 151 -11.31 -22.14 -3.70
CA LYS A 151 -12.32 -21.28 -3.08
C LYS A 151 -12.24 -19.90 -3.75
N PRO A 152 -13.34 -19.36 -4.32
CA PRO A 152 -13.35 -17.96 -4.72
C PRO A 152 -13.27 -17.10 -3.45
N GLU A 153 -12.16 -16.39 -3.26
CA GLU A 153 -12.14 -15.28 -2.31
C GLU A 153 -13.01 -14.15 -2.88
N GLU A 154 -13.80 -13.49 -2.02
CA GLU A 154 -14.47 -12.23 -2.33
C GLU A 154 -13.43 -11.10 -2.40
N THR A 155 -12.57 -11.18 -3.41
CA THR A 155 -11.75 -10.06 -3.85
C THR A 155 -12.64 -9.13 -4.65
N ASP A 156 -12.99 -7.99 -4.05
CA ASP A 156 -13.64 -6.87 -4.75
C ASP A 156 -12.94 -6.64 -6.09
N GLU A 157 -13.68 -6.78 -7.21
CA GLU A 157 -13.10 -6.49 -8.52
C GLU A 157 -12.63 -5.03 -8.53
N PRO A 158 -11.35 -4.76 -8.84
CA PRO A 158 -10.81 -3.41 -8.71
C PRO A 158 -11.62 -2.46 -9.60
N PRO A 159 -12.12 -1.33 -9.06
CA PRO A 159 -13.15 -0.55 -9.72
C PRO A 159 -12.69 -0.12 -11.11
N ILE A 160 -13.54 -0.40 -12.11
CA ILE A 160 -13.24 -0.16 -13.53
C ILE A 160 -12.82 1.29 -13.70
N ASN A 161 -11.66 1.50 -14.34
CA ASN A 161 -11.09 2.82 -14.49
C ASN A 161 -12.05 3.73 -15.29
N PRO A 162 -12.44 4.92 -14.77
CA PRO A 162 -13.43 5.78 -15.43
C PRO A 162 -12.93 6.36 -16.77
N HIS A 163 -11.62 6.30 -17.05
CA HIS A 163 -11.01 6.68 -18.32
C HIS A 163 -10.63 5.46 -19.19
N GLY A 164 -11.10 4.26 -18.83
CA GLY A 164 -10.80 2.99 -19.52
C GLY A 164 -9.36 2.49 -19.38
N SER A 165 -8.41 3.34 -18.98
CA SER A 165 -7.01 2.98 -18.79
C SER A 165 -6.35 3.85 -17.73
N ALA A 166 -5.62 3.22 -16.81
CA ALA A 166 -4.77 3.92 -15.83
C ALA A 166 -3.66 4.79 -16.48
N ARG A 167 -3.39 4.63 -17.78
CA ARG A 167 -2.45 5.48 -18.54
C ARG A 167 -3.10 6.77 -19.08
N ALA A 168 -4.42 6.87 -19.03
CA ALA A 168 -5.19 8.04 -19.47
C ALA A 168 -5.58 8.99 -18.31
N GLU A 169 -5.33 8.59 -17.04
CA GLU A 169 -5.64 9.43 -15.89
C GLU A 169 -4.68 10.62 -15.76
N ILE A 170 -5.24 11.81 -15.54
CA ILE A 170 -4.46 13.01 -15.19
C ILE A 170 -3.96 12.85 -13.75
N HIS A 171 -2.70 12.45 -13.59
CA HIS A 171 -2.08 12.30 -12.27
C HIS A 171 -1.85 13.67 -11.60
N HIS A 172 -2.88 14.18 -10.93
CA HIS A 172 -2.78 15.34 -10.04
C HIS A 172 -1.88 15.01 -8.86
N ARG A 173 -0.59 15.35 -8.99
CA ARG A 173 0.46 15.09 -7.99
C ARG A 173 0.24 15.92 -6.72
N ARG A 174 -0.67 15.48 -5.85
CA ARG A 174 -0.89 16.01 -4.49
C ARG A 174 0.33 15.72 -3.60
N SER A 175 1.40 16.48 -3.79
CA SER A 175 2.65 16.31 -3.04
C SER A 175 3.39 17.64 -2.91
N VAL A 176 3.35 18.21 -1.70
CA VAL A 176 4.49 18.97 -1.18
C VAL A 176 5.67 18.00 -1.12
N PHE A 177 6.88 18.46 -1.43
CA PHE A 177 8.05 17.58 -1.57
C PHE A 177 8.46 16.93 -0.23
N ASP A 178 7.99 15.70 0.00
CA ASP A 178 8.31 14.91 1.21
C ASP A 178 9.20 13.71 0.88
N VAL A 179 10.48 13.83 1.25
CA VAL A 179 11.54 12.80 1.09
C VAL A 179 11.20 11.50 1.84
N PHE A 180 10.34 11.56 2.86
CA PHE A 180 9.98 10.44 3.73
C PHE A 180 8.60 9.84 3.42
N ASN A 181 7.94 10.25 2.32
CA ASN A 181 6.59 9.77 1.98
C ASN A 181 6.52 8.24 1.82
N PHE A 182 7.60 7.58 1.40
CA PHE A 182 7.67 6.11 1.29
C PHE A 182 7.44 5.39 2.63
N LEU A 183 7.75 6.02 3.78
CA LEU A 183 7.50 5.47 5.11
C LEU A 183 6.01 5.52 5.52
N ALA A 184 5.18 6.30 4.84
CA ALA A 184 3.75 6.43 5.09
C ALA A 184 2.87 5.52 4.20
N SER A 185 3.49 4.58 3.47
CA SER A 185 2.83 3.65 2.55
C SER A 185 1.80 2.75 3.24
N LYS A 186 0.61 2.62 2.65
CA LYS A 186 -0.50 1.77 3.16
C LYS A 186 -0.16 0.27 3.26
N HIS A 187 0.90 -0.18 2.59
CA HIS A 187 1.36 -1.57 2.62
C HIS A 187 2.34 -1.85 3.77
N ARG A 188 2.79 -0.81 4.48
CA ARG A 188 3.73 -0.93 5.60
C ARG A 188 2.96 -0.78 6.92
N GLN A 189 2.34 -1.88 7.35
CA GLN A 189 1.64 -1.96 8.63
C GLN A 189 2.62 -2.15 9.81
N PRO A 190 2.33 -1.61 11.01
CA PRO A 190 3.07 -1.97 12.22
C PRO A 190 2.87 -3.45 12.55
N PRO A 191 3.77 -4.08 13.34
CA PRO A 191 3.54 -5.42 13.85
C PRO A 191 2.32 -5.44 14.79
N GLU A 192 1.57 -6.54 14.75
CA GLU A 192 0.36 -6.75 15.55
C GLU A 192 0.71 -7.39 16.90
N TYR A 193 0.01 -7.00 17.97
CA TYR A 193 0.23 -7.57 19.31
C TYR A 193 -0.43 -8.95 19.42
N ARG A 194 0.35 -9.98 19.79
CA ARG A 194 -0.12 -11.36 19.93
C ARG A 194 0.20 -11.92 21.31
N PRO A 195 -0.66 -11.68 22.33
CA PRO A 195 -0.42 -12.13 23.70
C PRO A 195 -0.05 -13.61 23.84
N GLN A 196 -0.61 -14.46 22.98
CA GLN A 196 -0.48 -15.91 23.02
C GLN A 196 0.83 -16.45 22.42
N GLU A 197 1.62 -15.60 21.73
CA GLU A 197 2.98 -15.94 21.26
C GLU A 197 4.07 -15.35 22.19
N ASP A 198 3.74 -14.32 23.00
CA ASP A 198 4.69 -13.58 23.84
C ASP A 198 5.07 -14.29 25.16
N GLU A 199 4.19 -15.10 25.77
CA GLU A 199 4.38 -15.54 27.17
C GLU A 199 5.62 -16.41 27.41
N ASP A 200 5.97 -17.31 26.47
CA ASP A 200 7.10 -18.24 26.63
C ASP A 200 8.48 -17.55 26.45
N GLU A 201 8.62 -16.59 25.53
CA GLU A 201 9.86 -15.83 25.37
C GLU A 201 10.02 -14.70 26.41
N GLU A 202 8.93 -14.07 26.85
CA GLU A 202 9.00 -12.93 27.77
C GLU A 202 9.63 -13.28 29.12
N GLY A 203 9.43 -14.49 29.66
CA GLY A 203 9.91 -14.85 31.00
C GLY A 203 11.43 -14.70 31.17
N GLN A 204 12.20 -15.16 30.18
CA GLN A 204 13.66 -15.05 30.20
C GLN A 204 14.11 -13.62 29.83
N LEU A 205 13.48 -13.02 28.82
CA LEU A 205 13.79 -11.66 28.36
C LEU A 205 13.57 -10.60 29.44
N ARG A 206 12.46 -10.65 30.19
CA ARG A 206 12.19 -9.73 31.31
C ARG A 206 13.28 -9.79 32.39
N THR A 207 13.82 -10.98 32.67
CA THR A 207 14.89 -11.17 33.66
C THR A 207 16.20 -10.56 33.19
N ALA A 208 16.60 -10.82 31.94
CA ALA A 208 17.79 -10.22 31.33
C ALA A 208 17.68 -8.68 31.21
N ARG A 209 16.50 -8.15 30.88
CA ARG A 209 16.26 -6.69 30.79
C ARG A 209 16.34 -6.00 32.15
N ARG A 210 15.83 -6.60 33.23
CA ARG A 210 15.99 -6.07 34.59
C ARG A 210 17.47 -5.93 34.97
N ALA A 211 18.28 -6.96 34.72
CA ALA A 211 19.73 -6.89 34.92
C ALA A 211 20.40 -5.83 34.03
N SER A 212 19.94 -5.65 32.78
CA SER A 212 20.41 -4.58 31.90
C SER A 212 20.09 -3.18 32.47
N MET A 213 18.92 -2.97 33.08
CA MET A 213 18.52 -1.67 33.65
C MET A 213 19.42 -1.18 34.79
N GLU A 214 20.03 -2.08 35.56
CA GLU A 214 20.95 -1.77 36.65
C GLU A 214 22.37 -1.39 36.15
N LEU A 215 22.69 -1.66 34.88
CA LEU A 215 24.01 -1.36 34.33
C LEU A 215 24.32 0.15 34.29
N PRO A 216 25.62 0.54 34.39
CA PRO A 216 26.05 1.92 34.27
C PRO A 216 25.54 2.59 32.98
N LEU A 217 25.22 3.88 33.09
CA LEU A 217 24.50 4.63 32.06
C LEU A 217 25.15 4.55 30.66
N ALA A 218 26.48 4.61 30.60
CA ALA A 218 27.25 4.48 29.37
C ALA A 218 27.17 3.09 28.72
N VAL A 219 27.02 2.01 29.52
CA VAL A 219 26.85 0.64 29.02
C VAL A 219 25.45 0.47 28.42
N ARG A 220 24.41 0.93 29.13
CA ARG A 220 23.03 0.94 28.61
C ARG A 220 22.89 1.75 27.33
N PHE A 221 23.56 2.90 27.25
CA PHE A 221 23.57 3.72 26.04
C PHE A 221 24.28 3.04 24.85
N LYS A 222 25.33 2.24 25.10
CA LYS A 222 26.00 1.44 24.06
C LYS A 222 25.12 0.27 23.60
N GLN A 223 24.41 -0.39 24.53
CA GLN A 223 23.38 -1.41 24.20
C GLN A 223 22.23 -0.82 23.37
N LEU A 224 21.69 0.34 23.77
CA LEU A 224 20.64 1.08 23.06
C LEU A 224 21.00 1.37 21.59
N LYS A 225 22.25 1.75 21.31
CA LYS A 225 22.72 2.04 19.94
C LYS A 225 22.79 0.80 19.06
N ALA A 226 22.92 -0.40 19.64
CA ALA A 226 22.81 -1.66 18.93
C ALA A 226 21.35 -2.08 18.71
N SER A 227 20.53 -2.11 19.78
CA SER A 227 19.17 -2.70 19.75
C SER A 227 18.10 -1.83 19.09
N SER A 228 18.18 -0.50 19.21
CA SER A 228 17.07 0.41 18.82
C SER A 228 16.56 0.24 17.38
N LYS A 229 17.43 -0.10 16.41
CA LYS A 229 17.01 -0.39 15.01
C LYS A 229 16.05 -1.59 14.89
N GLU A 230 16.19 -2.55 15.80
CA GLU A 230 15.38 -3.75 15.88
C GLU A 230 14.14 -3.52 16.77
N THR A 231 14.28 -2.79 17.88
CA THR A 231 13.20 -2.53 18.85
C THR A 231 12.08 -1.64 18.29
N VAL A 232 12.38 -0.71 17.38
CA VAL A 232 11.37 0.23 16.81
C VAL A 232 11.35 0.26 15.29
N GLY A 233 10.26 0.78 14.72
CA GLY A 233 10.11 1.04 13.29
C GLY A 233 9.19 2.22 13.00
N VAL A 234 9.42 2.90 11.88
CA VAL A 234 8.55 4.00 11.41
C VAL A 234 7.43 3.41 10.56
N TYR A 235 6.19 3.80 10.81
CA TYR A 235 4.99 3.37 10.07
C TYR A 235 4.03 4.55 9.90
N ARG A 236 2.90 4.35 9.21
CA ARG A 236 1.86 5.38 9.09
C ARG A 236 1.18 5.62 10.45
N SER A 237 1.07 6.87 10.89
CA SER A 237 0.40 7.23 12.16
C SER A 237 -1.04 7.73 11.94
N PRO A 238 -1.99 7.41 12.84
CA PRO A 238 -3.28 8.08 12.91
C PRO A 238 -3.22 9.52 13.45
N ILE A 239 -2.21 9.86 14.26
CA ILE A 239 -2.04 11.20 14.86
C ILE A 239 -1.57 12.20 13.79
N HIS A 240 -0.43 11.91 13.15
CA HIS A 240 0.15 12.81 12.15
C HIS A 240 1.10 12.09 11.17
N GLY A 241 0.55 11.49 10.12
CA GLY A 241 1.29 11.05 8.93
C GLY A 241 2.19 9.82 9.13
N ARG A 242 3.26 9.96 9.90
CA ARG A 242 4.22 8.90 10.27
C ARG A 242 4.42 8.89 11.77
N GLY A 243 4.47 7.70 12.36
CA GLY A 243 4.74 7.48 13.77
C GLY A 243 5.91 6.52 13.95
N LEU A 244 6.54 6.55 15.12
CA LEU A 244 7.48 5.54 15.56
C LEU A 244 6.74 4.53 16.44
N PHE A 245 6.72 3.27 16.03
CA PHE A 245 6.05 2.18 16.73
C PHE A 245 7.09 1.19 17.26
N CYS A 246 6.80 0.54 18.39
CA CYS A 246 7.61 -0.55 18.90
C CYS A 246 7.29 -1.88 18.21
N LYS A 247 8.34 -2.69 17.99
CA LYS A 247 8.29 -4.04 17.39
C LYS A 247 8.51 -5.16 18.41
N LYS A 248 8.82 -4.81 19.64
CA LYS A 248 8.97 -5.69 20.80
C LYS A 248 8.37 -4.95 21.99
N THR A 249 7.72 -5.64 22.90
CA THR A 249 7.20 -5.05 24.15
C THR A 249 8.36 -4.43 24.95
N ILE A 250 8.16 -3.22 25.48
CA ILE A 250 9.16 -2.39 26.19
C ILE A 250 8.71 -2.21 27.65
N GLU A 251 9.63 -2.31 28.61
CA GLU A 251 9.32 -2.16 30.03
C GLU A 251 9.43 -0.71 30.54
N ALA A 252 8.72 -0.41 31.63
CA ALA A 252 8.70 0.93 32.22
C ALA A 252 10.11 1.36 32.69
N GLY A 253 10.56 2.55 32.28
CA GLY A 253 11.89 3.07 32.58
C GLY A 253 13.03 2.54 31.67
N GLU A 254 12.73 1.69 30.69
CA GLU A 254 13.68 1.23 29.68
C GLU A 254 14.05 2.37 28.70
N MET A 255 15.27 2.34 28.14
CA MET A 255 15.69 3.26 27.08
C MET A 255 15.17 2.78 25.72
N VAL A 256 14.48 3.65 24.97
CA VAL A 256 13.82 3.29 23.71
C VAL A 256 14.67 3.66 22.49
N ILE A 257 15.09 4.92 22.40
CA ILE A 257 15.94 5.44 21.31
C ILE A 257 16.63 6.75 21.72
N GLU A 258 17.82 7.02 21.19
CA GLU A 258 18.46 8.35 21.25
C GLU A 258 17.78 9.29 20.24
N TYR A 259 17.56 10.56 20.56
CA TYR A 259 17.25 11.58 19.55
C TYR A 259 18.56 12.09 18.93
N SER A 260 19.07 11.39 17.92
CA SER A 260 20.33 11.74 17.24
C SER A 260 20.08 12.70 16.07
N GLY A 261 20.93 13.71 15.93
CA GLY A 261 20.96 14.66 14.81
C GLY A 261 22.17 15.60 14.90
N ASN A 262 22.19 16.68 14.13
CA ASN A 262 23.28 17.66 14.15
C ASN A 262 23.13 18.62 15.33
N VAL A 263 24.08 18.62 16.27
CA VAL A 263 24.13 19.63 17.34
C VAL A 263 24.48 21.00 16.75
N ILE A 264 23.64 21.99 17.03
CA ILE A 264 23.79 23.38 16.60
C ILE A 264 23.63 24.32 17.80
N ARG A 265 24.22 25.51 17.69
CA ARG A 265 24.01 26.59 18.67
C ARG A 265 22.59 27.14 18.55
N SER A 266 21.94 27.38 19.68
CA SER A 266 20.58 27.91 19.84
C SER A 266 20.30 29.12 18.93
N VAL A 267 21.22 30.09 18.83
CA VAL A 267 21.13 31.27 17.94
C VAL A 267 21.04 30.97 16.42
N LEU A 268 21.10 29.71 16.00
CA LEU A 268 20.93 29.28 14.61
C LEU A 268 19.56 28.66 14.31
N THR A 269 18.69 28.44 15.30
CA THR A 269 17.36 27.82 15.12
C THR A 269 16.51 28.64 14.16
N ASP A 270 16.27 29.92 14.47
CA ASP A 270 15.36 30.81 13.75
C ASP A 270 15.76 30.95 12.26
N LYS A 271 17.06 30.93 11.99
CA LYS A 271 17.62 31.02 10.64
C LYS A 271 17.43 29.73 9.86
N ARG A 272 17.48 28.57 10.52
CA ARG A 272 17.21 27.27 9.90
C ARG A 272 15.72 27.02 9.73
N GLU A 273 14.91 27.36 10.72
CA GLU A 273 13.45 27.27 10.66
C GLU A 273 12.89 28.06 9.47
N LYS A 274 13.24 29.36 9.35
CA LYS A 274 12.85 30.20 8.21
C LYS A 274 13.39 29.68 6.86
N TYR A 275 14.50 28.96 6.86
CA TYR A 275 15.03 28.30 5.66
C TYR A 275 14.26 27.02 5.31
N TYR A 276 13.83 26.23 6.29
CA TYR A 276 13.05 25.00 6.08
C TYR A 276 11.60 25.32 5.71
N ASP A 277 10.95 26.28 6.38
CA ASP A 277 9.63 26.81 6.03
C ASP A 277 9.62 27.40 4.61
N GLY A 278 10.61 28.24 4.26
CA GLY A 278 10.85 28.74 2.91
C GLY A 278 11.21 27.67 1.85
N LYS A 279 11.24 26.39 2.23
CA LYS A 279 11.36 25.22 1.34
C LYS A 279 10.19 24.23 1.46
N GLY A 280 9.21 24.48 2.33
CA GLY A 280 8.12 23.55 2.63
C GLY A 280 8.59 22.28 3.36
N ILE A 281 9.71 22.35 4.08
CA ILE A 281 10.31 21.24 4.83
C ILE A 281 9.95 21.39 6.31
N GLY A 282 9.44 20.32 6.93
CA GLY A 282 9.15 20.33 8.37
C GLY A 282 10.40 20.50 9.24
N CYS A 283 10.28 21.28 10.30
CA CYS A 283 11.35 21.53 11.28
C CYS A 283 11.42 20.38 12.31
N TYR A 284 12.59 19.76 12.51
CA TYR A 284 12.81 18.69 13.48
C TYR A 284 13.94 19.06 14.44
N MET A 285 13.69 19.98 15.36
CA MET A 285 14.66 20.46 16.35
C MET A 285 14.27 20.07 17.78
N PHE A 286 15.25 19.62 18.57
CA PHE A 286 15.06 19.27 19.99
C PHE A 286 16.10 20.02 20.84
N ARG A 287 15.65 20.85 21.79
CA ARG A 287 16.53 21.61 22.68
C ARG A 287 17.21 20.70 23.72
N ILE A 288 18.54 20.72 23.81
CA ILE A 288 19.29 20.05 24.89
C ILE A 288 19.30 20.97 26.13
N ASP A 289 19.70 22.22 25.91
CA ASP A 289 19.68 23.33 26.87
C ASP A 289 19.58 24.67 26.11
N ASP A 290 19.72 25.81 26.79
CA ASP A 290 19.54 27.12 26.17
C ASP A 290 20.61 27.52 25.15
N TYR A 291 21.74 26.79 25.10
CA TYR A 291 22.84 27.01 24.17
C TYR A 291 22.89 25.98 23.04
N GLU A 292 22.47 24.74 23.27
CA GLU A 292 22.62 23.60 22.35
C GLU A 292 21.28 22.96 21.94
N VAL A 293 21.11 22.75 20.64
CA VAL A 293 19.89 22.17 20.03
C VAL A 293 20.30 21.07 19.04
N VAL A 294 19.60 19.94 19.04
CA VAL A 294 19.76 18.89 18.02
C VAL A 294 18.80 19.14 16.86
N ASP A 295 19.35 19.45 15.69
CA ASP A 295 18.60 19.51 14.44
C ASP A 295 18.68 18.17 13.70
N ALA A 296 17.58 17.42 13.74
CA ALA A 296 17.43 16.14 13.06
C ALA A 296 16.93 16.27 11.61
N THR A 297 16.63 17.48 11.12
CA THR A 297 15.89 17.73 9.87
C THR A 297 16.58 17.08 8.66
N VAL A 298 17.86 17.37 8.46
CA VAL A 298 18.66 16.77 7.37
C VAL A 298 19.34 15.48 7.85
N HIS A 299 20.14 15.57 8.91
CA HIS A 299 20.88 14.45 9.48
C HIS A 299 20.26 14.08 10.82
N GLY A 300 19.79 12.85 10.96
CA GLY A 300 19.18 12.36 12.19
C GLY A 300 18.48 11.01 12.00
N ASN A 301 18.11 10.36 13.10
CA ASN A 301 17.61 8.98 13.08
C ASN A 301 16.07 8.89 13.01
N ALA A 302 15.51 7.74 13.40
CA ALA A 302 14.07 7.47 13.40
C ALA A 302 13.28 8.16 14.54
N ALA A 303 13.94 8.65 15.59
CA ALA A 303 13.29 9.33 16.72
C ALA A 303 12.58 10.63 16.32
N ARG A 304 12.92 11.20 15.14
CA ARG A 304 12.21 12.35 14.54
C ARG A 304 10.72 12.09 14.23
N PHE A 305 10.28 10.83 14.23
CA PHE A 305 8.90 10.42 13.92
C PHE A 305 8.09 10.03 15.18
N ILE A 306 8.59 10.30 16.39
CA ILE A 306 7.84 10.10 17.64
C ILE A 306 6.88 11.30 17.80
N ASN A 307 5.57 11.07 17.71
CA ASN A 307 4.57 12.13 17.68
C ASN A 307 4.26 12.74 19.06
N HIS A 308 3.59 13.89 19.06
CA HIS A 308 3.09 14.49 20.29
C HIS A 308 1.84 13.76 20.82
N SER A 309 1.79 13.51 22.13
CA SER A 309 0.56 13.23 22.86
C SER A 309 0.45 14.04 24.14
N CYS A 310 -0.77 14.47 24.47
CA CYS A 310 -1.13 15.03 25.78
C CYS A 310 -1.28 13.95 26.88
N GLU A 311 -1.44 12.68 26.49
CA GLU A 311 -1.39 11.50 27.37
C GLU A 311 -0.25 10.58 26.85
N PRO A 312 1.03 10.93 27.08
CA PRO A 312 2.18 10.26 26.47
C PRO A 312 2.61 8.96 27.17
N ASN A 313 3.12 8.01 26.38
CA ASN A 313 3.75 6.77 26.87
C ASN A 313 5.29 6.83 26.96
N CYS A 314 5.92 7.92 26.50
CA CYS A 314 7.36 8.16 26.63
C CYS A 314 7.70 9.53 27.23
N TYR A 315 8.90 9.66 27.78
CA TYR A 315 9.49 10.93 28.21
C TYR A 315 10.97 11.03 27.79
N SER A 316 11.43 12.25 27.53
CA SER A 316 12.83 12.55 27.20
C SER A 316 13.65 12.87 28.44
N ARG A 317 14.91 12.42 28.49
CA ARG A 317 15.95 12.95 29.40
C ARG A 317 17.23 13.24 28.63
N VAL A 318 17.91 14.31 29.01
CA VAL A 318 19.32 14.51 28.65
C VAL A 318 20.17 13.63 29.57
N ILE A 319 21.15 12.94 29.00
CA ILE A 319 22.19 12.19 29.70
C ILE A 319 23.57 12.61 29.20
N THR A 320 24.59 12.53 30.06
CA THR A 320 25.97 12.75 29.65
C THR A 320 26.69 11.40 29.53
N VAL A 321 27.30 11.12 28.39
CA VAL A 321 28.10 9.92 28.13
C VAL A 321 29.40 10.33 27.45
N ASP A 322 30.54 9.82 27.92
CA ASP A 322 31.87 10.09 27.37
C ASP A 322 32.14 11.61 27.16
N GLY A 323 31.59 12.45 28.05
CA GLY A 323 31.68 13.92 28.04
C GLY A 323 30.63 14.66 27.19
N GLN A 324 29.85 13.95 26.37
CA GLN A 324 28.88 14.53 25.44
C GLN A 324 27.44 14.40 25.96
N LYS A 325 26.60 15.39 25.66
CA LYS A 325 25.17 15.38 26.00
C LYS A 325 24.37 14.65 24.92
N HIS A 326 23.51 13.73 25.33
CA HIS A 326 22.62 12.97 24.46
C HIS A 326 21.18 13.06 24.98
N ILE A 327 20.22 13.32 24.09
CA ILE A 327 18.78 13.19 24.41
C ILE A 327 18.40 11.74 24.21
N VAL A 328 17.86 11.10 25.25
CA VAL A 328 17.36 9.71 25.19
C VAL A 328 15.89 9.68 25.60
N ILE A 329 15.10 8.93 24.83
CA ILE A 329 13.68 8.68 25.08
C ILE A 329 13.55 7.42 25.94
N PHE A 330 12.77 7.51 27.01
CA PHE A 330 12.48 6.45 27.97
C PHE A 330 10.98 6.16 27.99
N ALA A 331 10.60 4.92 28.29
CA ALA A 331 9.20 4.53 28.45
C ALA A 331 8.65 4.98 29.84
N SER A 332 7.49 5.64 29.87
CA SER A 332 6.82 6.06 31.12
C SER A 332 6.03 4.93 31.79
N ARG A 333 5.63 3.95 31.00
CA ARG A 333 4.90 2.72 31.38
C ARG A 333 5.41 1.55 30.55
N ARG A 334 4.90 0.35 30.79
CA ARG A 334 5.03 -0.77 29.86
C ARG A 334 4.32 -0.44 28.54
N ILE A 335 4.93 -0.76 27.41
CA ILE A 335 4.44 -0.46 26.05
C ILE A 335 4.46 -1.76 25.24
N TYR A 336 3.30 -2.19 24.74
CA TYR A 336 3.17 -3.45 24.00
C TYR A 336 3.60 -3.32 22.55
N CYS A 337 4.00 -4.44 21.93
CA CYS A 337 4.30 -4.49 20.50
C CYS A 337 3.17 -3.85 19.66
N GLY A 338 3.51 -3.06 18.64
CA GLY A 338 2.51 -2.39 17.78
C GLY A 338 1.92 -1.07 18.33
N GLU A 339 2.24 -0.65 19.56
CA GLU A 339 1.88 0.69 20.04
C GLU A 339 2.69 1.81 19.37
N GLU A 340 2.07 2.99 19.17
CA GLU A 340 2.77 4.22 18.78
C GLU A 340 3.44 4.88 20.00
N LEU A 341 4.71 5.27 19.83
CA LEU A 341 5.49 5.99 20.84
C LEU A 341 5.22 7.49 20.74
N THR A 342 4.97 8.14 21.88
CA THR A 342 4.58 9.56 21.96
C THR A 342 5.14 10.25 23.21
N TYR A 343 5.44 11.55 23.12
CA TYR A 343 5.88 12.38 24.26
C TYR A 343 5.22 13.77 24.26
N ASP A 344 5.31 14.49 25.38
CA ASP A 344 4.94 15.92 25.40
C ASP A 344 6.07 16.76 24.81
N TYR A 345 5.81 17.44 23.69
CA TYR A 345 6.76 18.32 23.02
C TYR A 345 7.07 19.59 23.84
N LYS A 346 6.17 20.00 24.74
CA LYS A 346 6.33 21.17 25.62
C LYS A 346 6.76 22.45 24.86
N PHE A 347 6.08 22.77 23.76
CA PHE A 347 6.29 24.06 23.10
C PHE A 347 5.99 25.22 24.07
N PRO A 348 6.69 26.37 23.94
CA PRO A 348 6.31 27.58 24.63
C PRO A 348 4.86 27.97 24.31
N ILE A 349 4.15 28.52 25.30
CA ILE A 349 2.80 29.05 25.09
C ILE A 349 2.92 30.33 24.26
N GLU A 350 2.33 30.34 23.07
CA GLU A 350 2.30 31.48 22.16
C GLU A 350 0.95 32.21 22.18
N ASP A 351 0.94 33.42 21.61
CA ASP A 351 -0.27 34.22 21.41
C ASP A 351 -1.33 33.48 20.58
N ALA A 352 -2.59 33.85 20.81
CA ALA A 352 -3.76 33.12 20.29
C ALA A 352 -3.84 33.03 18.74
N SER A 353 -3.03 33.79 18.00
CA SER A 353 -2.92 33.70 16.53
C SER A 353 -2.13 32.50 16.03
N ASN A 354 -1.21 31.96 16.83
CA ASN A 354 -0.22 30.96 16.40
C ASN A 354 -0.53 29.53 16.89
N LYS A 355 -1.78 29.29 17.31
CA LYS A 355 -2.15 28.05 18.01
C LYS A 355 -2.23 26.83 17.07
N LEU A 356 -1.33 25.89 17.28
CA LEU A 356 -1.20 24.64 16.53
C LEU A 356 -2.17 23.58 17.09
N PRO A 357 -3.16 23.08 16.30
CA PRO A 357 -4.15 22.14 16.78
C PRO A 357 -3.57 20.75 17.10
N CYS A 358 -4.05 20.12 18.16
CA CYS A 358 -3.53 18.86 18.68
C CYS A 358 -4.36 17.63 18.26
N ASN A 359 -3.81 16.85 17.33
CA ASN A 359 -4.47 15.68 16.74
C ASN A 359 -4.25 14.37 17.54
N CYS A 360 -3.74 14.42 18.77
CA CYS A 360 -3.32 13.20 19.50
C CYS A 360 -4.46 12.26 19.95
N GLY A 361 -5.73 12.66 19.84
CA GLY A 361 -6.90 11.83 20.22
C GLY A 361 -7.06 11.54 21.72
N ALA A 362 -6.12 11.98 22.56
CA ALA A 362 -6.10 11.76 24.01
C ALA A 362 -7.37 12.27 24.72
N LYS A 363 -7.83 11.56 25.77
CA LYS A 363 -9.08 11.90 26.49
C LYS A 363 -8.98 13.25 27.19
N LYS A 364 -7.80 13.59 27.73
CA LYS A 364 -7.48 14.88 28.34
C LYS A 364 -6.60 15.76 27.42
N CYS A 365 -6.85 15.75 26.11
CA CYS A 365 -6.13 16.57 25.15
C CYS A 365 -6.25 18.08 25.45
N ARG A 366 -5.12 18.80 25.42
CA ARG A 366 -5.04 20.28 25.54
C ARG A 366 -5.70 21.04 24.37
N LYS A 367 -6.12 20.33 23.31
CA LYS A 367 -6.60 20.83 22.00
C LYS A 367 -5.56 21.58 21.16
N PHE A 368 -4.52 22.14 21.78
CA PHE A 368 -3.40 22.80 21.13
C PHE A 368 -2.06 22.25 21.62
N LEU A 369 -1.01 22.41 20.79
CA LEU A 369 0.37 22.04 21.12
C LEU A 369 1.09 23.14 21.93
N ASN A 370 0.62 24.38 21.82
CA ASN A 370 1.05 25.61 22.47
C ASN A 370 -0.13 26.37 23.10
#